data_AF-A0A2A5HZ27-F1
#
_entry.id   AF-A0A2A5HZ27-F1
#
_cell.length_a   1.000
_cell.length_b   1.000
_cell.length_c   1.000
_cell.angle_alpha   90.00
_cell.angle_beta   90.00
_cell.angle_gamma   90.00
#
_symmetry.space_group_name_H-M   'P 1'
#
loop_
_entity.id
_entity.type
_entity.pdbx_description
1 polymer ?
#
loop_
_entity_poly.entity_id
_entity_poly.type
_entity_poly.pdbx_seq_one_letter_code
_entity_poly.pdbx_strand_id
1 'polypeptide(L)'
;MRYKRNSLDDVKKKLLSGESLLWGKHLDHAKGEIVLNSPESRRLFEYLYSLSPNEVEEPTDTVFDQLVKVWRGEGDPANSSANVASVLPDKETWKLHKLQTYGFGGLNQFEGPVFGVDFNQKSWCIEGQNGSGKTSLTSAIIWALTGQIVREHSGLTNDCGERKTGVFQDSCRLNCKFMPPYSCPYSCPYS
;
A
#
# COMPACT_ATOMS: atom_id res chain seq x y z
N MET A 1 -8.05 -11.82 23.95
CA MET A 1 -6.66 -11.32 23.83
C MET A 1 -6.52 -10.56 22.53
N ARG A 2 -6.13 -9.28 22.58
CA ARG A 2 -5.85 -8.48 21.37
C ARG A 2 -4.48 -8.89 20.84
N TYR A 3 -4.40 -9.41 19.62
CA TYR A 3 -3.12 -9.59 18.93
C TYR A 3 -2.53 -8.22 18.66
N LYS A 4 -1.44 -7.87 19.35
CA LYS A 4 -0.66 -6.67 19.03
C LYS A 4 0.10 -6.99 17.74
N ARG A 5 -0.33 -6.39 16.62
CA ARG A 5 0.48 -6.38 15.41
C ARG A 5 1.72 -5.52 15.69
N ASN A 6 2.90 -6.12 15.63
CA ASN A 6 4.14 -5.36 15.63
C ASN A 6 4.33 -4.79 14.22
N SER A 7 4.63 -3.50 14.09
CA SER A 7 5.05 -2.93 12.80
C SER A 7 6.42 -3.52 12.41
N LEU A 8 6.73 -3.58 11.12
CA LEU A 8 8.05 -4.01 10.65
C LEU A 8 9.17 -3.15 11.26
N ASP A 9 8.94 -1.84 11.39
CA ASP A 9 9.86 -0.90 12.04
C ASP A 9 10.08 -1.24 13.53
N ASP A 10 9.02 -1.63 14.24
CA ASP A 10 9.10 -2.00 15.66
C ASP A 10 9.85 -3.31 15.86
N VAL A 11 9.61 -4.29 14.99
CA VAL A 11 10.33 -5.57 14.98
C VAL A 11 11.82 -5.33 14.73
N LYS A 12 12.17 -4.51 13.75
CA LYS A 12 13.55 -4.16 13.43
C LYS A 12 14.25 -3.55 14.64
N LYS A 13 13.63 -2.54 15.27
CA LYS A 13 14.21 -1.87 16.44
C LYS A 13 14.47 -2.85 17.58
N LYS A 14 13.52 -3.74 17.86
CA LYS A 14 13.67 -4.77 18.90
C LYS A 14 14.81 -5.73 18.64
N LEU A 15 14.93 -6.23 17.41
CA LEU A 15 16.00 -7.18 17.07
C LEU A 15 17.37 -6.53 17.11
N LEU A 16 17.50 -5.28 16.64
CA LEU A 16 18.76 -4.54 16.69
C LEU A 16 19.14 -4.10 18.12
N SER A 17 18.16 -3.85 18.99
CA SER A 17 18.42 -3.55 20.41
C SER A 17 18.77 -4.80 21.24
N GLY A 18 18.63 -6.00 20.68
CA GLY A 18 18.84 -7.26 21.39
C GLY A 18 17.65 -7.68 22.26
N GLU A 19 16.48 -7.05 22.09
CA GLU A 19 15.25 -7.47 22.76
C GLU A 19 14.67 -8.75 22.14
N SER A 20 13.97 -9.53 22.97
CA SER A 20 13.25 -10.72 22.50
C SER A 20 11.99 -10.36 21.72
N LEU A 21 11.87 -10.93 20.52
CA LEU A 21 10.67 -10.86 19.69
C LEU A 21 9.86 -12.14 19.86
N LEU A 22 8.68 -12.00 20.45
CA LEU A 22 7.73 -13.07 20.71
C LEU A 22 6.51 -12.95 19.79
N TRP A 23 6.04 -14.06 19.24
CA TRP A 23 4.75 -14.14 18.54
C TRP A 23 3.90 -15.32 19.01
N GLY A 24 2.59 -15.07 19.10
CA GLY A 24 1.61 -16.09 19.45
C GLY A 24 1.35 -17.06 18.30
N LYS A 25 0.73 -18.22 18.61
CA LYS A 25 0.29 -19.18 17.60
C LYS A 25 -0.76 -18.54 16.69
N HIS A 26 -0.46 -18.43 15.40
CA HIS A 26 -1.41 -17.90 14.41
C HIS A 26 -1.77 -18.97 13.40
N LEU A 27 -3.04 -19.40 13.38
CA LEU A 27 -3.51 -20.50 12.53
C LEU A 27 -2.64 -21.76 12.76
N ASP A 28 -1.96 -22.21 11.72
CA ASP A 28 -1.08 -23.38 11.72
C ASP A 28 0.38 -23.03 12.06
N HIS A 29 0.72 -21.74 12.17
CA HIS A 29 2.07 -21.32 12.53
C HIS A 29 2.28 -21.41 14.05
N ALA A 30 3.36 -22.10 14.42
CA ALA A 30 3.76 -22.26 15.81
C ALA A 30 4.09 -20.91 16.47
N LYS A 31 3.83 -20.84 17.78
CA LYS A 31 4.40 -19.78 18.61
C LYS A 31 5.93 -19.83 18.51
N GLY A 32 6.58 -18.69 18.54
CA GLY A 32 8.03 -18.64 18.45
C GLY A 32 8.61 -17.42 19.13
N GLU A 33 9.91 -17.53 19.35
CA GLU A 33 10.77 -16.52 19.96
C GLU A 33 12.04 -16.42 19.12
N ILE A 34 12.48 -15.20 18.84
CA ILE A 34 13.79 -14.93 18.24
C ILE A 34 14.48 -13.82 19.01
N VAL A 35 15.77 -14.01 19.29
CA VAL A 35 16.61 -13.05 20.01
C VAL A 35 17.97 -13.00 19.34
N LEU A 36 18.46 -11.78 19.07
CA LEU A 36 19.81 -11.55 18.54
C LEU A 36 20.75 -11.19 19.70
N ASN A 37 21.15 -12.20 20.47
CA ASN A 37 21.95 -12.00 21.69
C ASN A 37 23.38 -11.50 21.40
N SER A 38 23.93 -11.84 20.24
CA SER A 38 25.33 -11.54 19.93
C SER A 38 25.45 -10.26 19.11
N PRO A 39 26.45 -9.41 19.35
CA PRO A 39 26.66 -8.19 18.55
C PRO A 39 26.94 -8.51 17.08
N GLU A 40 27.58 -9.64 16.78
CA GLU A 40 27.82 -10.13 15.42
C GLU A 40 26.49 -10.40 14.69
N SER A 41 25.55 -11.07 15.35
CA SER A 41 24.24 -11.39 14.77
C SER A 41 23.42 -10.14 14.47
N ARG A 42 23.51 -9.11 15.32
CA ARG A 42 22.85 -7.81 15.12
C ARG A 42 23.44 -7.03 13.96
N ARG A 43 24.78 -6.99 13.84
CA ARG A 43 25.46 -6.38 12.69
C ARG A 43 25.09 -7.06 11.37
N LEU A 44 25.09 -8.39 11.37
CA LEU A 44 24.76 -9.16 10.18
C LEU A 44 23.29 -8.93 9.76
N PHE A 45 22.38 -8.89 10.74
CA PHE A 45 20.96 -8.57 10.48
C PHE A 45 20.78 -7.15 9.92
N GLU A 46 21.49 -6.15 10.47
CA GLU A 46 21.45 -4.78 9.95
C GLU A 46 21.92 -4.69 8.49
N TYR A 47 23.01 -5.38 8.15
CA TYR A 47 23.52 -5.43 6.80
C TYR A 47 22.55 -6.13 5.84
N LEU A 48 22.06 -7.32 6.18
CA LEU A 48 21.10 -8.05 5.34
C LEU A 48 19.81 -7.25 5.11
N TYR A 49 19.37 -6.51 6.13
CA TYR A 49 18.20 -5.64 6.00
C TYR A 49 18.46 -4.42 5.09
N SER A 50 19.71 -3.97 4.97
CA SER A 50 20.09 -2.85 4.10
C SER A 50 20.20 -3.22 2.62
N LEU A 51 20.30 -4.51 2.30
CA LEU A 51 20.39 -5.01 0.93
C LEU A 51 19.04 -4.86 0.21
N SER A 52 19.12 -4.56 -1.08
CA SER A 52 17.93 -4.56 -1.93
C SER A 52 17.49 -6.00 -2.28
N PRO A 53 16.20 -6.24 -2.59
CA PRO A 53 15.71 -7.58 -2.93
C PRO A 53 16.50 -8.26 -4.07
N ASN A 54 16.94 -7.48 -5.05
CA ASN A 54 17.70 -7.99 -6.20
C ASN A 54 19.10 -8.50 -5.80
N GLU A 55 19.75 -7.85 -4.83
CA GLU A 55 21.06 -8.27 -4.32
C GLU A 55 20.98 -9.54 -3.46
N VAL A 56 19.79 -9.86 -2.96
CA VAL A 56 19.53 -11.09 -2.19
C VAL A 56 19.21 -12.26 -3.11
N GLU A 57 18.51 -12.03 -4.22
CA GLU A 57 18.18 -13.08 -5.19
C GLU A 57 19.39 -13.56 -5.99
N GLU A 58 20.29 -12.63 -6.37
CA GLU A 58 21.53 -12.95 -7.09
C GLU A 58 22.76 -12.38 -6.34
N PRO A 59 23.18 -13.02 -5.25
CA PRO A 59 24.28 -12.51 -4.44
C PRO A 59 25.60 -12.61 -5.20
N THR A 60 26.24 -11.46 -5.43
CA THR A 60 27.60 -11.38 -5.97
C THR A 60 28.63 -11.71 -4.88
N ASP A 61 29.84 -12.14 -5.26
CA ASP A 61 30.93 -12.42 -4.32
C ASP A 61 31.22 -11.25 -3.37
N THR A 62 30.98 -10.01 -3.83
CA THR A 62 31.10 -8.80 -3.03
C THR A 62 30.15 -8.78 -1.81
N VAL A 63 28.95 -9.36 -1.91
CA VAL A 63 28.00 -9.44 -0.79
C VAL A 63 28.56 -10.34 0.30
N PHE A 64 29.18 -11.47 -0.07
CA PHE A 64 29.82 -12.39 0.87
C PHE A 64 31.05 -11.77 1.53
N ASP A 65 31.88 -11.05 0.79
CA ASP A 65 33.02 -10.32 1.35
C ASP A 65 32.58 -9.27 2.39
N GLN A 66 31.50 -8.54 2.08
CA GLN A 66 30.93 -7.57 3.02
C GLN A 66 30.30 -8.25 4.23
N LEU A 67 29.61 -9.39 4.07
CA LEU A 67 29.09 -10.17 5.20
C LEU A 67 30.20 -10.60 6.15
N VAL A 68 31.32 -11.10 5.64
CA VAL A 68 32.48 -11.48 6.45
C VAL A 68 33.08 -10.26 7.14
N LYS A 69 33.18 -9.13 6.43
CA LYS A 69 33.67 -7.87 6.99
C LYS A 69 32.79 -7.34 8.11
N VAL A 70 31.47 -7.36 7.93
CA VAL A 70 30.48 -6.92 8.94
C VAL A 70 30.48 -7.85 10.15
N TRP A 71 30.58 -9.16 9.91
CA TRP A 71 30.68 -10.16 10.98
C TRP A 71 31.90 -9.91 11.87
N ARG A 72 33.07 -9.69 11.26
CA ARG A 72 34.35 -9.43 11.94
C ARG A 72 34.52 -7.98 12.40
N GLY A 73 33.60 -7.09 12.07
CA GLY A 73 33.67 -5.69 12.44
C GLY A 73 33.54 -5.44 13.94
N GLU A 74 33.94 -4.26 14.37
CA GLU A 74 33.78 -3.80 15.76
C GLU A 74 32.54 -2.91 15.90
N GLY A 75 31.90 -2.94 17.07
CA GLY A 75 30.71 -2.14 17.36
C GLY A 75 29.43 -2.97 17.48
N ASP A 76 28.50 -2.50 18.30
CA ASP A 76 27.22 -3.17 18.56
C ASP A 76 26.06 -2.22 18.21
N PRO A 77 25.18 -2.59 17.26
CA PRO A 77 23.99 -1.80 16.94
C PRO A 77 23.08 -1.48 18.14
N ALA A 78 23.10 -2.29 19.20
CA ALA A 78 22.33 -1.96 20.40
C ALA A 78 22.93 -0.78 21.20
N ASN A 79 24.24 -0.53 21.11
CA ASN A 79 24.85 0.62 21.79
C ASN A 79 24.36 1.95 21.19
N SER A 80 24.07 1.97 19.89
CA SER A 80 23.42 3.10 19.21
C SER A 80 21.95 3.26 19.61
N SER A 81 21.33 2.20 20.12
CA SER A 81 19.91 2.14 20.50
C SER A 81 19.66 2.54 21.95
N ALA A 82 20.69 2.47 22.82
CA ALA A 82 20.58 2.71 24.27
C ALA A 82 20.31 4.18 24.66
N ASN A 83 20.41 5.14 23.74
CA ASN A 83 20.27 6.57 24.06
C ASN A 83 19.23 7.33 23.23
N VAL A 84 18.35 6.63 22.52
CA VAL A 84 17.19 7.28 21.91
C VAL A 84 15.96 6.56 22.42
N ALA A 85 15.52 6.95 23.62
CA ALA A 85 14.11 6.95 23.94
C ALA A 85 13.42 7.92 22.96
N SER A 86 13.32 7.50 21.69
CA SER A 86 12.47 8.15 20.73
C SER A 86 11.07 7.86 21.23
N VAL A 87 10.52 8.81 21.98
CA VAL A 87 9.13 9.20 21.79
C VAL A 87 9.01 9.49 20.30
N LEU A 88 8.85 8.43 19.49
CA LEU A 88 8.33 8.59 18.17
C LEU A 88 6.96 9.22 18.44
N PRO A 89 6.65 10.42 17.92
CA PRO A 89 5.25 10.78 17.80
C PRO A 89 4.64 9.61 17.02
N ASP A 90 3.57 9.01 17.56
CA ASP A 90 2.79 8.00 16.84
C ASP A 90 2.73 8.46 15.39
N LYS A 91 3.36 7.70 14.46
CA LYS A 91 3.26 8.01 13.02
C LYS A 91 1.76 8.06 12.76
N GLU A 92 1.21 9.26 12.61
CA GLU A 92 -0.21 9.48 12.41
C GLU A 92 -0.57 8.72 11.14
N THR A 93 -1.13 7.53 11.34
CA THR A 93 -1.47 6.65 10.23
C THR A 93 -2.73 7.21 9.64
N TRP A 94 -2.61 7.82 8.47
CA TRP A 94 -3.75 8.34 7.73
C TRP A 94 -4.70 7.18 7.43
N LYS A 95 -5.92 7.29 7.96
CA LYS A 95 -6.99 6.32 7.69
C LYS A 95 -8.06 7.03 6.88
N LEU A 96 -8.49 6.38 5.81
CA LEU A 96 -9.66 6.82 5.06
C LEU A 96 -10.87 6.80 6.00
N HIS A 97 -11.56 7.94 6.16
CA HIS A 97 -12.73 8.08 7.02
C HIS A 97 -14.03 7.99 6.21
N LYS A 98 -14.07 8.66 5.06
CA LYS A 98 -15.25 8.73 4.21
C LYS A 98 -14.85 8.92 2.76
N LEU A 99 -15.59 8.29 1.85
CA LEU A 99 -15.53 8.54 0.42
C LEU A 99 -16.92 8.96 -0.07
N GLN A 100 -16.97 10.04 -0.83
CA GLN A 100 -18.19 10.48 -1.53
C GLN A 100 -17.88 10.72 -2.99
N THR A 101 -18.71 10.17 -3.87
CA THR A 101 -18.55 10.34 -5.32
C THR A 101 -19.86 10.80 -5.96
N TYR A 102 -19.73 11.61 -7.00
CA TYR A 102 -20.84 12.06 -7.83
C TYR A 102 -20.43 11.97 -9.30
N GLY A 103 -21.27 11.37 -10.14
CA GLY A 103 -20.96 11.14 -11.55
C GLY A 103 -19.72 10.27 -11.81
N PHE A 104 -19.31 9.42 -10.86
CA PHE A 104 -18.16 8.54 -11.02
C PHE A 104 -18.56 7.20 -11.64
N GLY A 105 -17.95 6.87 -12.77
CA GLY A 105 -18.30 5.69 -13.57
C GLY A 105 -18.17 4.37 -12.80
N GLY A 106 -19.26 3.61 -12.73
CA GLY A 106 -19.34 2.33 -12.02
C GLY A 106 -19.64 2.44 -10.52
N LEU A 107 -19.78 3.65 -9.95
CA LEU A 107 -20.26 3.86 -8.58
C LEU A 107 -21.58 4.65 -8.56
N ASN A 108 -21.67 5.70 -9.39
CA ASN A 108 -22.86 6.53 -9.48
C ASN A 108 -23.70 6.16 -10.70
N GLN A 109 -25.02 6.28 -10.53
CA GLN A 109 -25.94 6.36 -11.66
C GLN A 109 -25.85 7.77 -12.28
N PHE A 110 -26.07 7.88 -13.59
CA PHE A 110 -26.12 9.16 -14.28
C PHE A 110 -27.24 10.03 -13.69
N GLU A 111 -26.92 11.26 -13.30
CA GLU A 111 -27.82 12.18 -12.56
C GLU A 111 -28.41 11.58 -11.26
N GLY A 112 -27.81 10.51 -10.74
CA GLY A 112 -28.25 9.84 -9.53
C GLY A 112 -27.77 10.53 -8.25
N PRO A 113 -28.16 9.99 -7.08
CA PRO A 113 -27.71 10.50 -5.79
C PRO A 113 -26.19 10.33 -5.59
N VAL A 114 -25.65 11.13 -4.67
CA VAL A 114 -24.25 10.99 -4.22
C VAL A 114 -24.06 9.61 -3.59
N PHE A 115 -23.06 8.89 -4.06
CA PHE A 115 -22.64 7.62 -3.48
C PHE A 115 -21.70 7.93 -2.31
N GLY A 116 -21.92 7.29 -1.15
CA GLY A 116 -21.16 7.55 0.07
C GLY A 116 -20.85 6.26 0.81
N VAL A 117 -19.60 6.13 1.26
CA VAL A 117 -19.15 5.01 2.10
C VAL A 117 -18.35 5.57 3.28
N ASP A 118 -18.75 5.18 4.48
CA ASP A 118 -18.05 5.52 5.72
C ASP A 118 -17.15 4.35 6.16
N PHE A 119 -15.90 4.65 6.47
CA PHE A 119 -14.89 3.66 6.85
C PHE A 119 -14.67 3.68 8.36
N ASN A 120 -14.81 2.52 8.98
CA ASN A 120 -14.73 2.34 10.44
C ASN A 120 -13.30 2.09 10.96
N GLN A 121 -12.27 2.51 10.22
CA GLN A 121 -10.85 2.36 10.57
C GLN A 121 -10.36 0.91 10.80
N LYS A 122 -11.13 -0.08 10.34
CA LYS A 122 -10.75 -1.52 10.34
C LYS A 122 -10.37 -1.97 8.93
N SER A 123 -9.82 -3.17 8.81
CA SER A 123 -9.61 -3.83 7.51
C SER A 123 -10.97 -4.14 6.86
N TRP A 124 -11.09 -3.86 5.55
CA TRP A 124 -12.31 -4.06 4.77
C TRP A 124 -12.06 -5.07 3.64
N CYS A 125 -13.04 -5.93 3.39
CA CYS A 125 -13.13 -6.76 2.19
C CYS A 125 -14.34 -6.29 1.38
N ILE A 126 -14.18 -6.08 0.08
CA ILE A 126 -15.26 -5.64 -0.82
C ILE A 126 -15.53 -6.79 -1.80
N GLU A 127 -16.70 -7.39 -1.67
CA GLU A 127 -17.15 -8.52 -2.48
C GLU A 127 -18.37 -8.13 -3.33
N GLY A 128 -18.54 -8.77 -4.48
CA GLY A 128 -19.64 -8.49 -5.39
C GLY A 128 -19.42 -9.10 -6.77
N GLN A 129 -20.47 -9.14 -7.60
CA GLN A 129 -20.41 -9.68 -8.96
C GLN A 129 -19.44 -8.88 -9.85
N ASN A 130 -18.93 -9.49 -10.91
CA ASN A 130 -18.20 -8.75 -11.95
C ASN A 130 -19.09 -7.61 -12.49
N GLY A 131 -18.50 -6.43 -12.64
CA GLY A 131 -19.24 -5.21 -13.01
C GLY A 131 -19.91 -4.46 -11.86
N SER A 132 -19.85 -4.93 -10.61
CA SER A 132 -20.47 -4.27 -9.46
C SER A 132 -19.78 -2.99 -8.96
N GLY A 133 -18.76 -2.49 -9.67
CA GLY A 133 -18.07 -1.25 -9.28
C GLY A 133 -16.93 -1.38 -8.27
N LYS A 134 -16.46 -2.59 -7.95
CA LYS A 134 -15.34 -2.79 -6.98
C LYS A 134 -14.07 -2.06 -7.40
N THR A 135 -13.65 -2.24 -8.66
CA THR A 135 -12.49 -1.55 -9.24
C THR A 135 -12.73 -0.05 -9.35
N SER A 136 -13.96 0.38 -9.62
CA SER A 136 -14.34 1.80 -9.61
C SER A 136 -14.18 2.43 -8.24
N LEU A 137 -14.50 1.71 -7.15
CA LEU A 137 -14.30 2.17 -5.78
C LEU A 137 -12.82 2.42 -5.48
N THR A 138 -11.96 1.46 -5.82
CA THR A 138 -10.50 1.62 -5.68
C THR A 138 -9.97 2.77 -6.54
N SER A 139 -10.47 2.90 -7.76
CA SER A 139 -10.06 3.97 -8.68
C SER A 139 -10.46 5.36 -8.18
N ALA A 140 -11.64 5.50 -7.56
CA ALA A 140 -12.08 6.74 -6.95
C ALA A 140 -11.18 7.16 -5.79
N ILE A 141 -10.74 6.21 -4.96
CA ILE A 141 -9.80 6.46 -3.85
C ILE A 141 -8.45 6.92 -4.40
N ILE A 142 -7.91 6.23 -5.40
CA ILE A 142 -6.63 6.60 -6.03
C ILE A 142 -6.72 8.00 -6.62
N TRP A 143 -7.76 8.26 -7.42
CA TRP A 143 -7.96 9.57 -8.06
C TRP A 143 -8.10 10.70 -7.03
N ALA A 144 -8.83 10.48 -5.93
CA ALA A 144 -8.97 11.49 -4.88
C ALA A 144 -7.63 11.80 -4.16
N LEU A 145 -6.73 10.83 -4.06
CA LEU A 145 -5.44 10.99 -3.38
C LEU A 145 -4.33 11.49 -4.31
N THR A 146 -4.35 11.13 -5.59
CA THR A 146 -3.24 11.39 -6.52
C THR A 146 -3.61 12.28 -7.71
N GLY A 147 -4.90 12.46 -7.99
CA GLY A 147 -5.38 13.08 -9.22
C GLY A 147 -5.15 12.22 -10.47
N GLN A 148 -4.80 10.94 -10.30
CA GLN A 148 -4.50 10.02 -11.41
C GLN A 148 -5.59 8.96 -11.57
N ILE A 149 -5.83 8.56 -12.82
CA ILE A 149 -6.71 7.43 -13.16
C ILE A 149 -5.87 6.20 -13.46
N VAL A 150 -6.31 5.05 -12.95
CA VAL A 150 -5.79 3.74 -13.32
C VAL A 150 -6.50 3.28 -14.59
N ARG A 151 -5.75 3.08 -15.68
CA ARG A 151 -6.27 2.47 -16.92
C ARG A 151 -5.67 1.08 -17.09
N GLU A 152 -6.50 0.10 -17.46
CA GLU A 152 -6.10 -1.31 -17.61
C GLU A 152 -4.90 -1.51 -18.57
N HIS A 153 -4.76 -0.67 -19.59
CA HIS A 153 -3.70 -0.81 -20.59
C HIS A 153 -2.52 0.16 -20.46
N SER A 154 -2.59 1.14 -19.56
CA SER A 154 -1.64 2.26 -19.54
C SER A 154 -1.12 2.60 -18.13
N GLY A 155 -1.61 1.94 -17.09
CA GLY A 155 -1.24 2.24 -15.71
C GLY A 155 -1.82 3.58 -15.23
N LEU A 156 -1.06 4.28 -14.37
CA LEU A 156 -1.46 5.58 -13.81
C LEU A 156 -1.29 6.69 -14.84
N THR A 157 -2.38 7.38 -15.16
CA THR A 157 -2.38 8.52 -16.07
C THR A 157 -2.90 9.75 -15.33
N ASN A 158 -2.22 10.89 -15.47
CA ASN A 158 -2.73 12.17 -14.96
C ASN A 158 -4.06 12.49 -15.65
N ASP A 159 -5.13 12.67 -14.87
CA ASP A 159 -6.42 13.06 -15.40
C ASP A 159 -6.77 14.48 -14.95
N CYS A 160 -6.84 15.40 -15.90
CA CYS A 160 -7.25 16.79 -15.67
C CYS A 160 -8.78 16.93 -15.62
N GLY A 161 -9.55 15.82 -15.61
CA GLY A 161 -11.00 15.83 -15.71
C GLY A 161 -11.50 16.21 -17.11
N GLU A 162 -10.62 16.23 -18.11
CA GLU A 162 -10.96 16.53 -19.50
C GLU A 162 -11.39 15.25 -20.21
N ARG A 163 -12.56 15.30 -20.86
CA ARG A 163 -12.95 14.27 -21.83
C ARG A 163 -11.96 14.27 -22.99
N LYS A 164 -10.93 13.41 -22.93
CA LYS A 164 -10.21 13.03 -24.14
C LYS A 164 -11.16 12.20 -24.99
N THR A 165 -11.81 12.87 -25.93
CA THR A 165 -12.59 12.26 -27.01
C THR A 165 -11.73 11.20 -27.68
N GLY A 166 -11.98 9.93 -27.37
CA GLY A 166 -11.49 8.83 -28.19
C GLY A 166 -12.18 8.90 -29.54
N VAL A 167 -11.40 9.18 -30.58
CA VAL A 167 -11.59 8.81 -32.00
C VAL A 167 -13.04 8.59 -32.45
N PHE A 168 -13.90 9.60 -32.32
CA PHE A 168 -15.10 9.73 -33.13
C PHE A 168 -15.27 11.21 -33.42
N GLN A 169 -15.21 11.54 -34.71
CA GLN A 169 -15.38 12.90 -35.24
C GLN A 169 -16.71 13.49 -34.77
N ASP A 170 -16.62 14.76 -34.41
CA ASP A 170 -17.60 15.84 -34.62
C ASP A 170 -19.08 15.54 -34.32
N SER A 171 -19.58 16.15 -33.24
CA SER A 171 -20.63 17.19 -33.34
C SER A 171 -21.41 17.48 -32.04
N CYS A 172 -20.96 17.07 -30.85
CA CYS A 172 -21.67 17.41 -29.61
C CYS A 172 -20.71 17.92 -28.52
N ARG A 173 -20.34 19.20 -28.63
CA ARG A 173 -19.68 19.95 -27.55
C ARG A 173 -20.73 20.30 -26.48
N LEU A 174 -20.82 19.48 -25.43
CA LEU A 174 -21.47 19.87 -24.19
C LEU A 174 -20.48 19.72 -23.02
N ASN A 175 -20.29 20.83 -22.31
CA ASN A 175 -19.49 20.99 -21.10
C ASN A 175 -19.94 20.02 -20.00
N CYS A 176 -19.31 18.85 -19.89
CA CYS A 176 -19.58 17.92 -18.81
C CYS A 176 -18.29 17.61 -18.03
N LYS A 177 -18.23 18.12 -16.79
CA LYS A 177 -17.20 17.85 -15.76
C LYS A 177 -17.35 16.46 -15.10
N PHE A 178 -17.62 15.41 -15.88
CA PHE A 178 -17.92 14.07 -15.34
C PHE A 178 -17.21 12.95 -16.11
N MET A 179 -16.72 11.98 -15.35
CA MET A 179 -16.16 10.72 -15.82
C MET A 179 -17.26 9.88 -16.50
N PRO A 180 -17.02 9.27 -17.67
CA PRO A 180 -18.05 8.49 -18.32
C PRO A 180 -18.32 7.18 -17.55
N PRO A 181 -19.58 6.72 -17.47
CA PRO A 181 -19.86 5.36 -17.05
C PRO A 181 -19.27 4.36 -18.07
N TYR A 182 -18.75 3.23 -17.58
CA TYR A 182 -18.24 2.12 -18.39
C TYR A 182 -19.33 1.37 -19.19
N SER A 183 -20.55 1.88 -19.21
CA SER A 183 -21.65 1.36 -20.01
C SER A 183 -22.48 2.52 -20.55
N CYS A 184 -22.52 2.65 -21.87
CA CYS A 184 -23.47 3.49 -22.57
C CYS A 184 -24.76 2.67 -22.73
N PRO A 185 -25.90 3.01 -22.09
CA PRO A 185 -27.14 2.26 -22.23
C PRO A 185 -27.97 2.70 -23.44
N TYR A 186 -27.42 3.52 -24.34
CA TYR A 186 -28.16 3.97 -25.53
C TYR A 186 -28.10 2.92 -26.63
N SER A 187 -29.15 2.09 -26.70
CA SER A 187 -29.62 1.52 -27.95
C SER A 187 -29.78 2.65 -28.97
N CYS A 188 -28.96 2.61 -30.02
CA CYS A 188 -29.01 3.55 -31.13
C CYS A 188 -30.30 3.30 -31.92
N PRO A 189 -31.24 4.27 -32.06
CA PRO A 189 -32.44 4.06 -32.85
C PRO A 189 -32.14 4.47 -34.29
N TYR A 190 -31.62 3.56 -35.11
CA TYR A 190 -31.72 3.65 -36.57
C TYR A 190 -31.74 2.25 -37.20
N SER A 191 -32.97 1.75 -37.34
CA SER A 191 -33.49 1.09 -38.55
C SER A 191 -35.01 1.09 -38.46
#